data_AF-A0A957PYX3-F1
#
_entry.id   AF-A0A957PYX3-F1
#
_cell.length_a   1.000
_cell.length_b   1.000
_cell.length_c   1.000
_cell.angle_alpha   90.00
_cell.angle_beta   90.00
_cell.angle_gamma   90.00
#
_symmetry.space_group_name_H-M   'P 1'
#
loop_
_entity.id
_entity.type
_entity.pdbx_description
1 polymer ?
#
loop_
_entity_poly.entity_id
_entity_poly.type
_entity_poly.pdbx_seq_one_letter_code
_entity_poly.pdbx_strand_id
1 'polypeptide(L)'
;LELVGAETFVDPFLENEQDPSWVVGLVVALYVLLNFVLLTGYYILFELIWNGQTVGKRVAHIRVVRVNGNPAGFLEIVVRNLIRMVDFLPMAYGVGLITMFFNRHARRLGDFAAGTIVIKEQTTLSLDTLGQASPSVDRRQPSDGEIAAWREQYPLLRQLTAGDYELIRETLRRHDLGQADPYMLNRLAKGIARKCGATEPPTDWQSSRRFLYNAAEAYRHLTE
;
A
#
# COMPACT_ATOMS: atom_id res chain seq x y z
N LEU A 1 2.42 -10.61 -89.91
CA LEU A 1 2.80 -12.02 -89.81
C LEU A 1 3.86 -12.10 -88.72
N GLU A 2 3.43 -12.63 -87.59
CA GLU A 2 4.05 -12.51 -86.26
C GLU A 2 5.46 -13.08 -86.18
N LEU A 3 6.33 -12.33 -85.49
CA LEU A 3 7.49 -12.88 -84.80
C LEU A 3 7.13 -12.89 -83.30
N VAL A 4 6.63 -14.03 -82.83
CA VAL A 4 6.53 -14.38 -81.40
C VAL A 4 7.44 -15.60 -81.26
N GLY A 5 8.66 -15.47 -80.75
CA GLY A 5 8.92 -15.11 -79.36
C GLY A 5 9.04 -16.43 -78.60
N ALA A 6 10.22 -17.05 -78.65
CA ALA A 6 10.56 -18.20 -77.82
C ALA A 6 10.71 -17.70 -76.38
N GLU A 7 9.59 -17.55 -75.68
CA GLU A 7 9.61 -17.32 -74.24
C GLU A 7 10.06 -18.62 -73.57
N THR A 8 11.32 -18.60 -73.12
CA THR A 8 11.81 -19.55 -72.13
C THR A 8 10.88 -19.48 -70.93
N PHE A 9 10.06 -20.52 -70.75
CA PHE A 9 9.26 -20.76 -69.56
C PHE A 9 10.23 -20.97 -68.39
N VAL A 10 10.63 -19.87 -67.75
CA VAL A 10 11.35 -19.87 -66.49
C VAL A 10 10.30 -20.17 -65.43
N ASP A 11 10.36 -21.36 -64.81
CA ASP A 11 9.48 -21.74 -63.72
C ASP A 11 9.54 -20.68 -62.60
N PRO A 12 8.46 -19.92 -62.33
CA PRO A 12 8.42 -18.91 -61.26
C PRO A 12 8.50 -19.54 -59.86
N PHE A 13 8.40 -20.86 -59.79
CA PHE A 13 8.37 -21.63 -58.56
C PHE A 13 9.77 -21.89 -57.97
N LEU A 14 10.83 -21.61 -58.73
CA LEU A 14 12.22 -21.80 -58.26
C LEU A 14 12.86 -20.52 -57.68
N GLU A 15 12.15 -19.38 -57.66
CA GLU A 15 12.69 -18.12 -57.13
C GLU A 15 12.47 -17.90 -55.62
N ASN A 16 11.81 -18.82 -54.91
CA ASN A 16 11.58 -18.61 -53.47
C ASN A 16 11.65 -19.90 -52.61
N GLU A 17 12.82 -20.53 -52.58
CA GLU A 17 13.14 -21.60 -51.60
C GLU A 17 14.11 -21.16 -50.49
N GLN A 18 14.56 -19.90 -50.49
CA GLN A 18 15.50 -19.37 -49.49
C GLN A 18 15.14 -17.96 -49.01
N ASP A 19 13.88 -17.72 -48.63
CA ASP A 19 13.57 -16.56 -47.80
C ASP A 19 14.16 -16.79 -46.39
N PRO A 20 15.20 -16.05 -45.94
CA PRO A 20 15.83 -16.22 -44.63
C PRO A 20 14.94 -15.73 -43.47
N SER A 21 13.64 -15.55 -43.71
CA SER A 21 12.65 -15.10 -42.72
C SER A 21 12.56 -16.04 -41.52
N TRP A 22 12.75 -17.34 -41.72
CA TRP A 22 12.82 -18.32 -40.63
C TRP A 22 14.06 -18.14 -39.74
N VAL A 23 15.18 -17.69 -40.31
CA VAL A 23 16.41 -17.36 -39.55
C VAL A 23 16.15 -16.14 -38.68
N VAL A 24 15.49 -15.11 -39.22
CA VAL A 24 15.08 -13.93 -38.44
C VAL A 24 14.13 -14.35 -37.31
N GLY A 25 13.16 -15.22 -37.59
CA GLY A 25 12.25 -15.78 -36.58
C GLY A 25 12.99 -16.52 -35.46
N LEU A 26 13.97 -17.38 -35.80
CA LEU A 26 14.79 -18.09 -34.80
C LEU A 26 15.64 -17.14 -33.97
N VAL A 27 16.25 -16.13 -34.59
CA VAL A 27 17.05 -15.11 -33.88
C VAL A 27 16.18 -14.32 -32.91
N VAL A 28 14.98 -13.89 -33.33
CA VAL A 28 14.02 -13.20 -32.47
C VAL A 28 13.56 -14.11 -31.33
N ALA A 29 13.20 -15.36 -31.61
CA ALA A 29 12.77 -16.31 -30.61
C ALA A 29 13.86 -16.57 -29.56
N LEU A 30 15.11 -16.78 -30.01
CA LEU A 30 16.25 -16.97 -29.12
C LEU A 30 16.54 -15.72 -28.28
N TYR A 31 16.46 -14.53 -28.87
CA TYR A 31 16.63 -13.26 -28.16
C TYR A 31 15.58 -13.07 -27.06
N VAL A 32 14.30 -13.35 -27.37
CA VAL A 32 13.19 -13.29 -26.40
C VAL A 32 13.38 -14.33 -25.30
N LEU A 33 13.74 -15.57 -25.65
CA LEU A 33 13.99 -16.64 -24.69
C LEU A 33 15.17 -16.30 -23.75
N LEU A 34 16.25 -15.76 -24.29
CA LEU A 34 17.41 -15.35 -23.50
C LEU A 34 17.04 -14.21 -22.54
N ASN A 35 16.34 -13.18 -23.03
CA ASN A 35 15.82 -12.11 -22.17
C ASN A 35 14.88 -12.64 -21.09
N PHE A 36 14.03 -13.61 -21.43
CA PHE A 36 13.14 -14.25 -20.48
C PHE A 36 13.90 -14.91 -19.34
N VAL A 37 14.90 -15.74 -19.65
CA VAL A 37 15.71 -16.44 -18.64
C VAL A 37 16.50 -15.44 -17.79
N LEU A 38 17.11 -14.43 -18.42
CA LEU A 38 17.92 -13.44 -17.71
C LEU A 38 17.08 -12.56 -16.77
N LEU A 39 15.95 -12.02 -17.25
CA LEU A 39 15.08 -11.17 -16.44
C LEU A 39 14.42 -11.97 -15.32
N THR A 40 13.80 -13.10 -15.65
CA THR A 40 13.09 -13.93 -14.66
C THR A 40 14.07 -14.50 -13.63
N GLY A 41 15.23 -14.98 -14.09
CA GLY A 41 16.31 -15.47 -13.25
C GLY A 41 16.85 -14.38 -12.32
N TYR A 42 17.06 -13.16 -12.82
CA TYR A 42 17.45 -12.01 -12.00
C TYR A 42 16.46 -11.77 -10.85
N TYR A 43 15.16 -11.67 -11.14
CA TYR A 43 14.17 -11.39 -10.08
C TYR A 43 14.07 -12.54 -9.06
N ILE A 44 14.04 -13.79 -9.52
CA ILE A 44 13.96 -14.95 -8.63
C ILE A 44 15.19 -15.03 -7.73
N LEU A 45 16.39 -14.90 -8.31
CA LEU A 45 17.65 -15.04 -7.59
C LEU A 45 17.79 -13.96 -6.51
N PHE A 46 17.57 -12.70 -6.89
CA PHE A 46 17.69 -11.60 -5.93
C PHE A 46 16.61 -11.66 -4.85
N GLU A 47 15.35 -11.94 -5.23
CA GLU A 47 14.28 -12.09 -4.23
C GLU A 47 14.52 -13.28 -3.30
N LEU A 48 15.18 -14.36 -3.76
CA LEU A 48 15.50 -15.49 -2.89
C LEU A 48 16.66 -15.18 -1.94
N ILE A 49 17.77 -14.62 -2.47
CA ILE A 49 18.96 -14.28 -1.68
C ILE A 49 18.65 -13.19 -0.64
N TRP A 50 17.77 -12.25 -0.98
CA TRP A 50 17.46 -11.10 -0.13
C TRP A 50 16.05 -11.13 0.43
N ASN A 51 15.51 -12.33 0.64
CA ASN A 51 14.30 -12.58 1.41
C ASN A 51 13.09 -11.71 0.99
N GLY A 52 12.82 -11.69 -0.31
CA GLY A 52 11.74 -10.94 -0.95
C GLY A 52 12.14 -9.56 -1.48
N GLN A 53 13.43 -9.25 -1.61
CA GLN A 53 13.91 -7.95 -2.12
C GLN A 53 14.81 -8.10 -3.35
N THR A 54 14.71 -7.15 -4.28
CA THR A 54 15.71 -6.91 -5.34
C THR A 54 16.45 -5.61 -5.07
N VAL A 55 17.49 -5.29 -5.86
CA VAL A 55 18.28 -4.05 -5.69
C VAL A 55 17.37 -2.82 -5.66
N GLY A 56 16.49 -2.67 -6.65
CA GLY A 56 15.56 -1.54 -6.70
C GLY A 56 14.55 -1.54 -5.55
N LYS A 57 14.07 -2.72 -5.12
CA LYS A 57 13.15 -2.82 -3.97
C LYS A 57 13.83 -2.41 -2.66
N ARG A 58 15.12 -2.70 -2.48
CA ARG A 58 15.89 -2.23 -1.32
C ARG A 58 16.03 -0.71 -1.29
N VAL A 59 16.35 -0.10 -2.43
CA VAL A 59 16.45 1.37 -2.53
C VAL A 59 15.10 2.02 -2.21
N ALA A 60 14.00 1.41 -2.64
CA ALA A 60 12.65 1.87 -2.32
C ALA A 60 12.17 1.49 -0.90
N HIS A 61 12.99 0.81 -0.09
CA HIS A 61 12.62 0.25 1.22
C HIS A 61 11.31 -0.54 1.17
N ILE A 62 11.16 -1.41 0.17
CA ILE A 62 10.02 -2.31 0.04
C ILE A 62 10.48 -3.76 0.07
N ARG A 63 9.66 -4.65 0.64
CA ARG A 63 9.89 -6.10 0.70
C ARG A 63 8.64 -6.86 0.35
N VAL A 64 8.80 -7.98 -0.35
CA VAL A 64 7.73 -8.93 -0.58
C VAL A 64 7.63 -9.89 0.61
N VAL A 65 6.44 -9.97 1.20
CA VAL A 65 6.11 -10.90 2.29
C VAL A 65 4.86 -11.69 1.92
N ARG A 66 4.62 -12.81 2.59
CA ARG A 66 3.33 -13.51 2.50
C ARG A 66 2.24 -12.64 3.11
N VAL A 67 0.99 -12.88 2.74
CA VAL A 67 -0.16 -12.19 3.35
C VAL A 67 -0.18 -12.37 4.88
N ASN A 68 0.35 -13.48 5.39
CA ASN A 68 0.45 -13.77 6.83
C ASN A 68 1.63 -13.04 7.52
N GLY A 69 2.38 -12.19 6.81
CA GLY A 69 3.54 -11.46 7.33
C GLY A 69 4.87 -12.23 7.33
N ASN A 70 4.83 -13.56 7.13
CA ASN A 70 6.04 -14.37 7.02
C ASN A 70 6.84 -14.07 5.74
N PRO A 71 8.16 -14.33 5.73
CA PRO A 71 8.95 -14.17 4.52
C PRO A 71 8.43 -15.03 3.36
N ALA A 72 8.55 -14.50 2.15
CA ALA A 72 8.22 -15.24 0.95
C ALA A 72 9.17 -16.43 0.77
N GLY A 73 8.62 -17.62 0.54
CA GLY A 73 9.42 -18.80 0.23
C GLY A 73 9.76 -18.91 -1.26
N PHE A 74 10.47 -19.97 -1.61
CA PHE A 74 10.91 -20.23 -2.97
C PHE A 74 9.75 -20.34 -3.97
N LEU A 75 8.73 -21.16 -3.66
CA LEU A 75 7.58 -21.36 -4.55
C LEU A 75 6.81 -20.06 -4.79
N GLU A 76 6.63 -19.25 -3.75
CA GLU A 76 5.90 -17.99 -3.86
C GLU A 76 6.67 -16.97 -4.70
N ILE A 77 8.01 -16.95 -4.60
CA ILE A 77 8.88 -16.12 -5.44
C ILE A 77 8.83 -16.60 -6.89
N VAL A 78 8.88 -17.91 -7.14
CA VAL A 78 8.84 -18.46 -8.51
C VAL A 78 7.48 -18.20 -9.16
N VAL A 79 6.38 -18.56 -8.50
CA VAL A 79 5.01 -18.42 -9.03
C VAL A 79 4.72 -16.96 -9.39
N ARG A 80 5.07 -15.99 -8.52
CA ARG A 80 4.82 -14.59 -8.83
C ARG A 80 5.63 -14.11 -10.04
N ASN A 81 6.87 -14.58 -10.20
CA ASN A 81 7.75 -14.14 -11.28
C ASN A 81 7.40 -14.79 -12.62
N LEU A 82 6.87 -16.02 -12.61
CA LEU A 82 6.32 -16.67 -13.80
C LEU A 82 5.04 -15.98 -14.27
N ILE A 83 4.10 -15.70 -13.35
CA ILE A 83 2.83 -15.03 -13.71
C ILE A 83 3.07 -13.59 -14.14
N ARG A 84 4.09 -12.92 -13.59
CA ARG A 84 4.53 -11.60 -14.07
C ARG A 84 4.83 -11.58 -15.57
N MET A 85 5.26 -12.70 -16.16
CA MET A 85 5.47 -12.80 -17.61
C MET A 85 4.14 -12.87 -18.37
N VAL A 86 3.16 -13.60 -17.83
CA VAL A 86 1.80 -13.67 -18.40
C VAL A 86 1.15 -12.29 -18.38
N ASP A 87 1.39 -11.51 -17.33
CA ASP A 87 0.95 -10.11 -17.24
C ASP A 87 1.67 -9.18 -18.26
N PHE A 88 2.83 -9.59 -18.78
CA PHE A 88 3.67 -8.81 -19.70
C PHE A 88 3.23 -8.95 -21.17
N LEU A 89 2.66 -10.11 -21.52
CA LEU A 89 2.31 -10.50 -22.88
C LEU A 89 1.13 -9.74 -23.50
N PRO A 90 0.04 -9.41 -22.79
CA PRO A 90 -1.05 -8.65 -23.37
C PRO A 90 -0.76 -7.13 -23.30
N MET A 91 -0.67 -6.49 -24.47
CA MET A 91 -0.75 -5.03 -24.65
C MET A 91 0.13 -4.24 -23.66
N ALA A 92 1.43 -4.55 -23.60
CA ALA A 92 2.43 -3.79 -22.83
C ALA A 92 2.03 -3.53 -21.36
N TYR A 93 1.80 -4.59 -20.58
CA TYR A 93 1.38 -4.56 -19.16
C TYR A 93 -0.07 -4.17 -18.86
N GLY A 94 -0.97 -4.19 -19.85
CA GLY A 94 -2.37 -3.78 -19.64
C GLY A 94 -3.06 -4.48 -18.47
N VAL A 95 -2.97 -5.81 -18.38
CA VAL A 95 -3.63 -6.60 -17.31
C VAL A 95 -2.99 -6.38 -15.94
N GLY A 96 -1.66 -6.35 -15.88
CA GLY A 96 -0.94 -6.06 -14.63
C GLY A 96 -1.21 -4.65 -14.10
N LEU A 97 -1.37 -3.67 -15.00
CA LEU A 97 -1.71 -2.30 -14.63
C LEU A 97 -3.15 -2.19 -14.15
N ILE A 98 -4.11 -2.80 -14.86
CA ILE A 98 -5.53 -2.81 -14.48
C ILE A 98 -5.72 -3.47 -13.11
N THR A 99 -5.14 -4.65 -12.89
CA THR A 99 -5.25 -5.35 -11.58
C THR A 99 -4.64 -4.56 -10.43
N MET A 100 -3.54 -3.84 -10.68
CA MET A 100 -2.91 -2.97 -9.69
C MET A 100 -3.73 -1.70 -9.41
N PHE A 101 -4.41 -1.14 -10.42
CA PHE A 101 -5.26 0.05 -10.29
C PHE A 101 -6.57 -0.22 -9.55
N PHE A 102 -7.21 -1.36 -9.82
CA PHE A 102 -8.51 -1.70 -9.23
C PHE A 102 -8.40 -2.28 -7.81
N ASN A 103 -7.20 -2.60 -7.34
CA ASN A 103 -7.01 -3.22 -6.03
C ASN A 103 -6.37 -2.26 -5.02
N ARG A 104 -7.03 -2.08 -3.87
CA ARG A 104 -6.60 -1.23 -2.76
C ARG A 104 -5.22 -1.59 -2.20
N HIS A 105 -4.76 -2.83 -2.40
CA HIS A 105 -3.44 -3.31 -1.96
C HIS A 105 -2.38 -3.30 -3.07
N ALA A 106 -2.71 -2.79 -4.26
CA ALA A 106 -1.81 -2.72 -5.43
C ALA A 106 -1.08 -4.05 -5.72
N ARG A 107 -1.76 -5.19 -5.51
CA ARG A 107 -1.23 -6.54 -5.78
C ARG A 107 -1.46 -6.89 -7.24
N ARG A 108 -0.42 -7.39 -7.91
CA ARG A 108 -0.52 -7.91 -9.28
C ARG A 108 -1.11 -9.31 -9.28
N LEU A 109 -1.50 -9.81 -10.45
CA LEU A 109 -2.02 -11.17 -10.60
C LEU A 109 -1.03 -12.23 -10.03
N GLY A 110 0.26 -12.04 -10.28
CA GLY A 110 1.31 -12.90 -9.71
C GLY A 110 1.39 -12.87 -8.18
N ASP A 111 1.11 -11.72 -7.56
CA ASP A 111 1.08 -11.58 -6.10
C ASP A 111 -0.16 -12.23 -5.48
N PHE A 112 -1.27 -12.24 -6.21
CA PHE A 112 -2.49 -12.96 -5.83
C PHE A 112 -2.27 -14.46 -5.83
N ALA A 113 -1.75 -14.99 -6.94
CA ALA A 113 -1.50 -16.41 -7.09
C ALA A 113 -0.43 -16.94 -6.12
N ALA A 114 0.60 -16.14 -5.83
CA ALA A 114 1.63 -16.49 -4.86
C ALA A 114 1.25 -16.23 -3.40
N GLY A 115 0.08 -15.63 -3.13
CA GLY A 115 -0.33 -15.28 -1.77
C GLY A 115 0.61 -14.28 -1.09
N THR A 116 1.17 -13.34 -1.84
CA THR A 116 2.14 -12.36 -1.35
C THR A 116 1.70 -10.91 -1.50
N ILE A 117 2.34 -10.03 -0.75
CA ILE A 117 2.11 -8.59 -0.74
C ILE A 117 3.44 -7.85 -0.59
N VAL A 118 3.52 -6.67 -1.20
CA VAL A 118 4.66 -5.77 -1.05
C VAL A 118 4.36 -4.81 0.09
N ILE A 119 5.23 -4.78 1.09
CA ILE A 119 5.16 -3.84 2.21
C ILE A 119 6.31 -2.85 2.15
N LYS A 120 6.09 -1.64 2.66
CA LYS A 120 7.15 -0.67 2.92
C LYS A 120 7.79 -1.00 4.26
N GLU A 121 9.08 -1.26 4.26
CA GLU A 121 9.89 -1.42 5.45
C GLU A 121 10.01 -0.03 6.08
N GLN A 122 9.39 0.16 7.26
CA GLN A 122 9.62 1.38 8.03
C GLN A 122 11.06 1.32 8.52
N THR A 123 11.79 2.42 8.32
CA THR A 123 13.16 2.62 8.78
C THR A 123 13.31 2.03 10.17
N THR A 124 14.30 1.15 10.34
CA THR A 124 14.62 0.45 11.58
C THR A 124 14.48 1.42 12.75
N LEU A 125 13.40 1.31 13.51
CA LEU A 125 13.21 2.08 14.72
C LEU A 125 14.32 1.63 15.66
N SER A 126 15.39 2.41 15.77
CA SER A 126 16.41 2.14 16.78
C SER A 126 15.76 2.31 18.15
N LEU A 127 16.21 1.53 19.14
CA LEU A 127 15.78 1.72 20.52
C LEU A 127 16.05 3.17 20.99
N ASP A 128 17.12 3.79 20.47
CA ASP A 128 17.40 5.21 20.66
C ASP A 128 16.32 6.12 20.06
N THR A 129 15.77 5.77 18.89
CA THR A 129 14.68 6.52 18.25
C THR A 129 13.34 6.31 18.99
N LEU A 130 13.12 5.13 19.56
CA LEU A 130 11.98 4.87 20.45
C LEU A 130 12.09 5.65 21.77
N GLY A 131 13.31 5.92 22.24
CA GLY A 131 13.58 6.79 23.39
C GLY A 131 13.54 8.28 23.08
N GLN A 132 13.86 8.69 21.85
CA GLN A 132 13.99 10.10 21.47
C GLN A 132 12.77 10.70 20.74
N ALA A 133 11.91 9.89 20.09
CA ALA A 133 10.78 10.45 19.36
C ALA A 133 9.63 9.45 19.16
N SER A 134 8.71 9.42 20.12
CA SER A 134 7.39 9.93 19.74
C SER A 134 7.42 11.43 20.06
N PRO A 135 6.89 12.34 19.22
CA PRO A 135 6.48 13.64 19.76
C PRO A 135 5.69 13.29 21.02
N SER A 136 6.04 13.91 22.15
CA SER A 136 5.38 13.69 23.43
C SER A 136 3.90 14.00 23.25
N VAL A 137 3.17 13.03 22.72
CA VAL A 137 1.75 12.86 22.89
C VAL A 137 1.67 12.77 24.39
N ASP A 138 1.33 13.90 25.00
CA ASP A 138 1.25 14.07 26.43
C ASP A 138 0.31 12.99 26.96
N ARG A 139 0.89 11.84 27.31
CA ARG A 139 0.19 10.68 27.87
C ARG A 139 0.03 10.88 29.38
N ARG A 140 0.43 12.05 29.88
CA ARG A 140 0.09 12.50 31.21
C ARG A 140 -1.43 12.53 31.30
N GLN A 141 -1.96 11.69 32.18
CA GLN A 141 -3.36 11.79 32.55
C GLN A 141 -3.53 13.13 33.28
N PRO A 142 -4.45 14.00 32.84
CA PRO A 142 -4.75 15.24 33.53
C PRO A 142 -5.13 14.92 34.98
N SER A 143 -4.56 15.66 35.92
CA SER A 143 -4.88 15.57 37.33
C SER A 143 -6.33 16.01 37.58
N ASP A 144 -6.92 15.55 38.70
CA ASP A 144 -8.29 15.92 39.08
C ASP A 144 -8.50 17.44 39.12
N GLY A 145 -7.48 18.20 39.54
CA GLY A 145 -7.50 19.67 39.54
C GLY A 145 -7.52 20.28 38.13
N GLU A 146 -6.79 19.70 37.18
CA GLU A 146 -6.82 20.12 35.77
C GLU A 146 -8.19 19.81 35.13
N ILE A 147 -8.79 18.65 35.44
CA ILE A 147 -10.15 18.30 35.00
C ILE A 147 -11.20 19.23 35.62
N ALA A 148 -11.07 19.59 36.90
CA ALA A 148 -11.95 20.54 37.56
C ALA A 148 -11.88 21.94 36.92
N ALA A 149 -10.67 22.45 36.68
CA ALA A 149 -10.47 23.72 35.99
C ALA A 149 -11.03 23.69 34.56
N TRP A 150 -10.84 22.58 33.85
CA TRP A 150 -11.40 22.39 32.51
C TRP A 150 -12.93 22.34 32.51
N ARG A 151 -13.56 21.77 33.55
CA ARG A 151 -15.01 21.79 33.73
C ARG A 151 -15.58 23.19 33.94
N GLU A 152 -14.86 24.05 34.66
CA GLU A 152 -15.24 25.45 34.84
C GLU A 152 -15.15 26.23 33.51
N GLN A 153 -14.17 25.91 32.67
CA GLN A 153 -14.02 26.48 31.34
C GLN A 153 -15.18 26.12 30.41
N TYR A 154 -15.76 24.93 30.55
CA TYR A 154 -16.84 24.42 29.69
C TYR A 154 -18.09 24.05 30.51
N PRO A 155 -18.87 25.03 31.02
CA PRO A 155 -20.01 24.76 31.89
C PRO A 155 -21.14 23.97 31.19
N LEU A 156 -21.22 24.02 29.86
CA LEU A 156 -22.20 23.27 29.06
C LEU A 156 -21.86 21.78 28.92
N LEU A 157 -20.77 21.29 29.52
CA LEU A 157 -20.45 19.84 29.56
C LEU A 157 -21.60 18.99 30.11
N ARG A 158 -22.43 19.55 31.01
CA ARG A 158 -23.62 18.87 31.55
C ARG A 158 -24.66 18.52 30.47
N GLN A 159 -24.57 19.09 29.27
CA GLN A 159 -25.43 18.77 28.13
C GLN A 159 -24.96 17.53 27.36
N LEU A 160 -23.75 17.01 27.63
CA LEU A 160 -23.30 15.77 27.04
C LEU A 160 -24.19 14.62 27.47
N THR A 161 -24.53 13.78 26.51
CA THR A 161 -25.32 12.57 26.75
C THR A 161 -24.41 11.36 26.95
N ALA A 162 -24.93 10.28 27.53
CA ALA A 162 -24.21 9.00 27.59
C ALA A 162 -23.81 8.48 26.19
N GLY A 163 -24.62 8.77 25.16
CA GLY A 163 -24.30 8.46 23.77
C GLY A 163 -23.11 9.27 23.23
N ASP A 164 -23.00 10.55 23.62
CA ASP A 164 -21.83 11.36 23.28
C ASP A 164 -20.57 10.80 23.96
N TYR A 165 -20.66 10.42 25.23
CA TYR A 165 -19.56 9.82 25.97
C TYR A 165 -19.05 8.52 25.33
N GLU A 166 -19.95 7.59 24.98
CA GLU A 166 -19.55 6.34 24.31
C GLU A 166 -18.95 6.59 22.92
N LEU A 167 -19.49 7.55 22.16
CA LEU A 167 -18.95 7.93 20.86
C LEU A 167 -17.52 8.51 20.99
N ILE A 168 -17.28 9.34 22.00
CA ILE A 168 -15.94 9.86 22.33
C ILE A 168 -15.00 8.71 22.68
N ARG A 169 -15.41 7.82 23.60
CA ARG A 169 -14.59 6.71 24.07
C ARG A 169 -14.21 5.75 22.94
N GLU A 170 -15.17 5.35 22.12
CA GLU A 170 -14.92 4.44 21.00
C GLU A 170 -14.05 5.08 19.91
N THR A 171 -14.23 6.37 19.65
CA THR A 171 -13.40 7.08 18.66
C THR A 171 -11.94 7.20 19.12
N LEU A 172 -11.72 7.53 20.41
CA LEU A 172 -10.39 7.55 21.00
C LEU A 172 -9.75 6.15 20.98
N ARG A 173 -10.50 5.11 21.38
CA ARG A 173 -10.03 3.73 21.36
C ARG A 173 -9.61 3.27 19.95
N ARG A 174 -10.43 3.57 18.93
CA ARG A 174 -10.09 3.23 17.53
C ARG A 174 -8.89 4.01 17.03
N HIS A 175 -8.74 5.27 17.41
CA HIS A 175 -7.60 6.08 17.04
C HIS A 175 -6.29 5.54 17.65
N ASP A 176 -6.31 5.15 18.92
CA ASP A 176 -5.14 4.59 19.59
C ASP A 176 -4.73 3.21 19.05
N LEU A 177 -5.68 2.46 18.47
CA LEU A 177 -5.41 1.23 17.72
C LEU A 177 -4.92 1.47 16.27
N GLY A 178 -4.79 2.73 15.84
CA GLY A 178 -4.43 3.08 14.46
C GLY A 178 -5.53 2.79 13.43
N GLN A 179 -6.77 2.60 13.88
CA GLN A 179 -7.91 2.21 13.05
C GLN A 179 -8.84 3.38 12.69
N ALA A 180 -8.69 4.55 13.34
CA ALA A 180 -9.47 5.74 13.04
C ALA A 180 -8.70 6.75 12.18
N ASP A 181 -9.36 7.27 11.15
CA ASP A 181 -8.86 8.39 10.36
C ASP A 181 -8.77 9.67 11.24
N PRO A 182 -7.62 10.38 11.24
CA PRO A 182 -7.48 11.68 11.91
C PRO A 182 -8.58 12.69 11.58
N TYR A 183 -9.16 12.63 10.38
CA TYR A 183 -10.28 13.49 9.99
C TYR A 183 -11.53 13.25 10.83
N MET A 184 -11.85 11.98 11.13
CA MET A 184 -13.01 11.61 11.94
C MET A 184 -12.87 12.09 13.38
N LEU A 185 -11.66 11.99 13.94
CA LEU A 185 -11.33 12.51 15.27
C LEU A 185 -11.58 14.02 15.35
N ASN A 186 -11.07 14.78 14.38
CA ASN A 186 -11.24 16.24 14.32
C ASN A 186 -12.72 16.63 14.12
N ARG A 187 -13.45 15.89 13.27
CA ARG A 187 -14.89 16.09 13.06
C ARG A 187 -15.69 15.88 14.36
N LEU A 188 -15.39 14.81 15.11
CA LEU A 188 -16.04 14.56 16.39
C LEU A 188 -15.69 15.64 17.41
N ALA A 189 -14.41 15.98 17.54
CA ALA A 189 -13.95 17.02 18.46
C ALA A 189 -14.64 18.36 18.20
N LYS A 190 -14.78 18.78 16.94
CA LYS A 190 -15.55 19.99 16.55
C LYS A 190 -17.02 19.91 16.93
N GLY A 191 -17.65 18.75 16.77
CA GLY A 191 -19.04 18.53 17.16
C GLY A 191 -19.25 18.66 18.67
N ILE A 192 -18.38 17.99 19.46
CA ILE A 192 -18.41 18.04 20.93
C ILE A 192 -18.06 19.44 21.43
N ALA A 193 -17.07 20.10 20.83
CA ALA A 193 -16.68 21.47 21.17
C ALA A 193 -17.85 22.46 21.04
N ARG A 194 -18.63 22.38 19.97
CA ARG A 194 -19.84 23.22 19.80
C ARG A 194 -20.89 22.93 20.86
N LYS A 195 -21.14 21.65 21.18
CA LYS A 195 -22.07 21.27 22.26
C LYS A 195 -21.62 21.80 23.62
N CYS A 196 -20.31 21.81 23.88
CA CYS A 196 -19.73 22.28 25.14
C CYS A 196 -19.56 23.81 25.20
N GLY A 197 -19.96 24.55 24.16
CA GLY A 197 -19.86 26.02 24.11
C GLY A 197 -18.46 26.57 23.83
N ALA A 198 -17.55 25.76 23.27
CA ALA A 198 -16.21 26.21 22.94
C ALA A 198 -16.24 27.26 21.82
N THR A 199 -15.65 28.43 22.09
CA THR A 199 -15.53 29.53 21.11
C THR A 199 -14.52 29.19 20.01
N GLU A 200 -13.48 28.43 20.36
CA GLU A 200 -12.45 27.97 19.42
C GLU A 200 -12.36 26.44 19.46
N PRO A 201 -12.80 25.73 18.40
CA PRO A 201 -12.67 24.30 18.35
C PRO A 201 -11.22 23.89 18.01
N PRO A 202 -10.78 22.71 18.47
CA PRO A 202 -9.46 22.19 18.13
C PRO A 202 -9.28 22.07 16.60
N THR A 203 -8.10 22.45 16.12
CA THR A 203 -7.80 22.56 14.68
C THR A 203 -6.98 21.38 14.17
N ASP A 204 -6.04 20.89 14.98
CA ASP A 204 -5.20 19.73 14.68
C ASP A 204 -5.72 18.43 15.34
N TRP A 205 -5.17 17.30 14.93
CA TRP A 205 -5.57 15.99 15.48
C TRP A 205 -5.12 15.82 16.94
N GLN A 206 -4.00 16.43 17.33
CA GLN A 206 -3.44 16.34 18.68
C GLN A 206 -4.32 17.06 19.70
N SER A 207 -4.70 18.31 19.44
CA SER A 207 -5.61 19.08 20.28
C SER A 207 -7.02 18.50 20.25
N SER A 208 -7.46 17.96 19.11
CA SER A 208 -8.74 17.24 19.01
C SER A 208 -8.78 16.03 19.95
N ARG A 209 -7.70 15.24 19.97
CA ARG A 209 -7.58 14.09 20.87
C ARG A 209 -7.60 14.52 22.33
N ARG A 210 -6.80 15.54 22.68
CA ARG A 210 -6.69 16.06 24.04
C ARG A 210 -8.02 16.61 24.55
N PHE A 211 -8.72 17.37 23.71
CA PHE A 211 -10.04 17.91 24.01
C PHE A 211 -11.06 16.79 24.29
N LEU A 212 -11.12 15.79 23.42
CA LEU A 212 -12.02 14.64 23.57
C LEU A 212 -11.70 13.82 24.83
N TYR A 213 -10.42 13.63 25.14
CA TYR A 213 -9.99 12.94 26.34
C TYR A 213 -10.44 13.68 27.62
N ASN A 214 -10.18 14.99 27.69
CA ASN A 214 -10.62 15.82 28.81
C ASN A 214 -12.15 15.82 28.96
N ALA A 215 -12.88 15.86 27.84
CA ALA A 215 -14.34 15.79 27.85
C ALA A 215 -14.87 14.47 28.42
N ALA A 216 -14.24 13.34 28.06
CA ALA A 216 -14.61 12.02 28.58
C ALA A 216 -14.35 11.90 30.08
N GLU A 217 -13.18 12.33 30.56
CA GLU A 217 -12.85 12.31 31.99
C GLU A 217 -13.75 13.25 32.79
N ALA A 218 -13.97 14.48 32.30
CA ALA A 218 -14.87 15.43 32.94
C ALA A 218 -16.30 14.89 33.08
N TYR A 219 -16.79 14.16 32.07
CA TYR A 219 -18.08 13.49 32.11
C TYR A 219 -18.11 12.35 33.13
N ARG A 220 -17.08 11.50 33.17
CA ARG A 220 -16.98 10.38 34.14
C ARG A 220 -17.09 10.89 35.58
N HIS A 221 -16.37 11.96 35.92
CA HIS A 221 -16.42 12.61 37.24
C HIS A 221 -17.71 13.40 37.54
N LEU A 222 -18.64 13.54 36.58
CA LEU A 222 -19.97 14.09 36.83
C LEU A 222 -20.99 12.99 37.19
N THR A 223 -20.73 11.76 36.75
CA THR A 223 -21.60 10.60 36.93
C THR A 223 -21.23 9.71 38.11
N GLU A 224 -19.99 9.79 38.59
CA GLU A 224 -19.52 9.23 39.86
C GLU A 224 -20.00 10.08 41.05
#